data_AF-R7FRI6-F1
#
_entry.id   AF-R7FRI6-F1
#
_cell.length_a   1.000
_cell.length_b   1.000
_cell.length_c   1.000
_cell.angle_alpha   90.00
_cell.angle_beta   90.00
_cell.angle_gamma   90.00
#
_symmetry.space_group_name_H-M   'P 1'
#
loop_
_entity.id
_entity.type
_entity.pdbx_description
1 polymer ?
#
loop_
_entity_poly.entity_id
_entity_poly.type
_entity_poly.pdbx_seq_one_letter_code
_entity_poly.pdbx_strand_id
1 'polypeptide(L)'
;MNSEFIENFKKLKFACERALFSQEEKRKQDLAVIDFLQAALRSNELEGTDEIGFAYWNISDSFALLRDSNNLYKNHCEFADFLKDKPSKYLFWPVSDATQRFTLELGGFADFWWDCYKNALSKNVGMSGIGAITFECHNAALSVTPAVKTPVGYLELAKNNFRSFLEANESSDNYIFYETLYYALCLKAFGSAERDVFDLGMRLFPWLKSEKSQNDFLIGEWKMLNGQKSKYDMARVAINRAINALIDTESGEPARELYGEARAYGLSKNAYIEKRILS
;
A
#
# COMPACT_ATOMS: atom_id res chain seq x y z
N MET A 1 11.75 17.68 -8.34
CA MET A 1 10.62 18.61 -8.25
C MET A 1 11.10 19.82 -7.48
N ASN A 2 10.78 21.03 -7.94
CA ASN A 2 11.17 22.25 -7.25
C ASN A 2 10.37 22.42 -5.93
N SER A 3 10.85 23.26 -5.02
CA SER A 3 10.23 23.44 -3.70
C SER A 3 8.81 24.00 -3.76
N GLU A 4 8.53 24.89 -4.72
CA GLU A 4 7.20 25.49 -4.91
C GLU A 4 6.16 24.43 -5.31
N PHE A 5 6.52 23.55 -6.25
CA PHE A 5 5.70 22.41 -6.64
C PHE A 5 5.38 21.51 -5.44
N ILE A 6 6.38 21.19 -4.63
CA ILE A 6 6.25 20.33 -3.44
C ILE A 6 5.30 20.98 -2.42
N GLU A 7 5.43 22.28 -2.15
CA GLU A 7 4.55 23.00 -1.23
C GLU A 7 3.12 23.05 -1.74
N ASN A 8 2.92 23.32 -3.03
CA ASN A 8 1.59 23.36 -3.64
C ASN A 8 0.94 21.98 -3.59
N PHE A 9 1.68 20.92 -3.92
CA PHE A 9 1.19 19.54 -3.78
C PHE A 9 0.82 19.19 -2.34
N LYS A 10 1.65 19.56 -1.34
CA LYS A 10 1.37 19.31 0.08
C LYS A 10 0.08 20.00 0.54
N LYS A 11 -0.14 21.25 0.13
CA LYS A 11 -1.40 21.99 0.37
C LYS A 11 -2.60 21.29 -0.26
N LEU A 12 -2.39 20.64 -1.41
CA LEU A 12 -3.46 19.93 -2.10
C LEU A 12 -3.75 18.54 -1.51
N LYS A 13 -2.76 17.67 -1.28
CA LYS A 13 -3.03 16.25 -1.01
C LYS A 13 -3.63 15.94 0.37
N PHE A 14 -3.52 16.83 1.37
CA PHE A 14 -4.05 16.69 2.75
C PHE A 14 -3.91 15.28 3.37
N ALA A 15 -2.83 14.54 3.08
CA ALA A 15 -2.73 13.12 3.41
C ALA A 15 -2.93 12.79 4.90
N CYS A 16 -2.57 13.71 5.80
CA CYS A 16 -2.66 13.53 7.26
C CYS A 16 -3.92 14.15 7.90
N GLU A 17 -4.66 15.00 7.18
CA GLU A 17 -5.80 15.77 7.71
C GLU A 17 -7.12 15.38 7.06
N ARG A 18 -7.06 14.51 6.04
CA ARG A 18 -8.21 14.07 5.25
C ARG A 18 -9.41 13.62 6.10
N ALA A 19 -9.18 13.03 7.28
CA ALA A 19 -10.25 12.59 8.17
C ALA A 19 -11.16 13.72 8.70
N LEU A 20 -10.67 14.96 8.73
CA LEU A 20 -11.36 16.14 9.26
C LEU A 20 -12.35 16.77 8.28
N PHE A 21 -12.28 16.42 7.00
CA PHE A 21 -13.06 17.06 5.94
C PHE A 21 -14.32 16.27 5.57
N SER A 22 -15.33 16.99 5.08
CA SER A 22 -16.54 16.42 4.49
C SER A 22 -16.23 15.64 3.21
N GLN A 23 -17.18 14.82 2.76
CA GLN A 23 -17.03 14.06 1.51
C GLN A 23 -16.92 14.97 0.28
N GLU A 24 -17.63 16.10 0.27
CA GLU A 24 -17.59 17.06 -0.83
C GLU A 24 -16.23 17.77 -0.91
N GLU A 25 -15.69 18.20 0.24
CA GLU A 25 -14.35 18.80 0.32
C GLU A 25 -13.28 17.82 -0.14
N LYS A 26 -13.33 16.56 0.33
CA LYS A 26 -12.44 15.48 -0.13
C LYS A 26 -12.48 15.32 -1.65
N ARG A 27 -13.69 15.28 -2.23
CA ARG A 27 -13.88 15.15 -3.68
C ARG A 27 -13.28 16.32 -4.44
N LYS A 28 -13.56 17.56 -4.03
CA LYS A 28 -12.99 18.78 -4.64
C LYS A 28 -11.48 18.75 -4.61
N GLN A 29 -10.91 18.28 -3.49
CA GLN A 29 -9.48 18.19 -3.33
C GLN A 29 -8.83 17.15 -4.25
N ASP A 30 -9.41 15.96 -4.36
CA ASP A 30 -8.87 14.92 -5.25
C ASP A 30 -8.89 15.39 -6.72
N LEU A 31 -9.95 16.10 -7.13
CA LEU A 31 -10.04 16.73 -8.45
C LEU A 31 -8.95 17.81 -8.65
N ALA A 32 -8.74 18.67 -7.65
CA ALA A 32 -7.69 19.70 -7.73
C ALA A 32 -6.28 19.09 -7.82
N VAL A 33 -6.01 17.99 -7.12
CA VAL A 33 -4.74 17.24 -7.24
C VAL A 33 -4.58 16.69 -8.67
N ILE A 34 -5.65 16.11 -9.24
CA ILE A 34 -5.62 15.59 -10.61
C ILE A 34 -5.30 16.71 -11.61
N ASP A 35 -6.04 17.83 -11.54
CA ASP A 35 -5.87 18.96 -12.44
C ASP A 35 -4.44 19.54 -12.35
N PHE A 36 -3.92 19.70 -11.13
CA PHE A 36 -2.57 20.19 -10.86
C PHE A 36 -1.50 19.27 -11.48
N LEU A 37 -1.57 17.97 -11.24
CA LEU A 37 -0.57 17.01 -11.74
C LEU A 37 -0.68 16.81 -13.26
N GLN A 38 -1.89 16.80 -13.82
CA GLN A 38 -2.08 16.74 -15.27
C GLN A 38 -1.60 18.00 -15.99
N ALA A 39 -1.73 19.18 -15.36
CA ALA A 39 -1.15 20.40 -15.89
C ALA A 39 0.39 20.28 -15.92
N ALA A 40 1.01 19.85 -14.83
CA ALA A 40 2.46 19.67 -14.72
C ALA A 40 3.02 18.65 -15.74
N LEU A 41 2.30 17.56 -15.99
CA LEU A 41 2.66 16.59 -17.04
C LEU A 41 2.58 17.20 -18.44
N ARG A 42 1.54 18.00 -18.73
CA ARG A 42 1.34 18.63 -20.05
C ARG A 42 2.30 19.79 -20.32
N SER A 43 2.70 20.54 -19.28
CA SER A 43 3.64 21.65 -19.38
C SER A 43 5.10 21.20 -19.40
N ASN A 44 5.38 19.90 -19.27
CA ASN A 44 6.73 19.34 -19.09
C ASN A 44 7.48 19.97 -17.91
N GLU A 45 6.78 20.30 -16.82
CA GLU A 45 7.39 20.82 -15.59
C GLU A 45 8.11 19.73 -14.79
N LEU A 46 7.71 18.47 -14.98
CA LEU A 46 8.26 17.30 -14.30
C LEU A 46 9.37 16.65 -15.13
N GLU A 47 10.50 16.37 -14.50
CA GLU A 47 11.68 15.83 -15.17
C GLU A 47 12.00 14.40 -14.74
N GLY A 48 12.32 13.54 -15.70
CA GLY A 48 12.80 12.19 -15.44
C GLY A 48 11.74 11.20 -14.97
N THR A 49 12.18 9.98 -14.66
CA THR A 49 11.26 8.86 -14.36
C THR A 49 10.57 9.02 -13.01
N ASP A 50 11.29 9.51 -12.00
CA ASP A 50 10.77 9.55 -10.63
C ASP A 50 9.68 10.63 -10.47
N GLU A 51 9.81 11.80 -11.10
CA GLU A 51 8.84 12.88 -10.97
C GLU A 51 7.57 12.62 -11.77
N ILE A 52 7.74 12.14 -13.02
CA ILE A 52 6.63 11.75 -13.88
C ILE A 52 5.89 10.55 -13.27
N GLY A 53 6.63 9.55 -12.75
CA GLY A 53 6.05 8.40 -12.07
C GLY A 53 5.28 8.80 -10.80
N PHE A 54 5.81 9.73 -10.01
CA PHE A 54 5.13 10.32 -8.85
C PHE A 54 3.78 10.94 -9.25
N ALA A 55 3.73 11.69 -10.35
CA ALA A 55 2.49 12.34 -10.81
C ALA A 55 1.46 11.30 -11.26
N TYR A 56 1.84 10.33 -12.09
CA TYR A 56 0.92 9.26 -12.51
C TYR A 56 0.38 8.45 -11.33
N TRP A 57 1.24 8.14 -10.35
CA TRP A 57 0.82 7.42 -9.16
C TRP A 57 -0.18 8.23 -8.32
N ASN A 58 0.05 9.53 -8.12
CA ASN A 58 -0.85 10.36 -7.32
C ASN A 58 -2.16 10.71 -8.04
N ILE A 59 -2.14 10.84 -9.37
CA ILE A 59 -3.37 10.93 -10.18
C ILE A 59 -4.19 9.64 -10.02
N SER A 60 -3.53 8.48 -10.10
CA SER A 60 -4.19 7.19 -9.87
C SER A 60 -4.80 7.09 -8.47
N ASP A 61 -4.05 7.47 -7.44
CA ASP A 61 -4.53 7.46 -6.07
C ASP A 61 -5.77 8.37 -5.91
N SER A 62 -5.75 9.57 -6.49
CA SER A 62 -6.91 10.48 -6.45
C SER A 62 -8.13 9.90 -7.18
N PHE A 63 -7.97 9.28 -8.37
CA PHE A 63 -9.09 8.60 -9.03
C PHE A 63 -9.62 7.41 -8.23
N ALA A 64 -8.74 6.66 -7.56
CA ALA A 64 -9.13 5.55 -6.69
C ALA A 64 -9.96 6.05 -5.48
N LEU A 65 -9.55 7.16 -4.87
CA LEU A 65 -10.29 7.81 -3.77
C LEU A 65 -11.66 8.36 -4.23
N LEU A 66 -11.76 8.80 -5.48
CA LEU A 66 -13.00 9.21 -6.13
C LEU A 66 -13.87 8.03 -6.59
N ARG A 67 -13.35 6.80 -6.55
CA ARG A 67 -13.95 5.57 -7.11
C ARG A 67 -14.23 5.69 -8.61
N ASP A 68 -13.41 6.44 -9.33
CA ASP A 68 -13.52 6.63 -10.78
C ASP A 68 -12.64 5.62 -11.52
N SER A 69 -13.18 4.41 -11.70
CA SER A 69 -12.44 3.29 -12.31
C SER A 69 -12.07 3.54 -13.78
N ASN A 70 -12.90 4.25 -14.54
CA ASN A 70 -12.66 4.50 -15.96
C ASN A 70 -11.47 5.43 -16.17
N ASN A 71 -11.40 6.54 -15.43
CA ASN A 71 -10.28 7.46 -15.55
C ASN A 71 -9.02 6.93 -14.84
N LEU A 72 -9.18 6.16 -13.76
CA LEU A 72 -8.09 5.41 -13.16
C LEU A 72 -7.44 4.46 -14.19
N TYR A 73 -8.25 3.69 -14.91
CA TYR A 73 -7.76 2.76 -15.93
C TYR A 73 -6.99 3.48 -17.04
N LYS A 74 -7.54 4.57 -17.59
CA LYS A 74 -6.85 5.38 -18.62
C LYS A 74 -5.49 5.87 -18.13
N ASN A 75 -5.43 6.46 -16.92
CA ASN A 75 -4.18 6.94 -16.34
C ASN A 75 -3.20 5.79 -16.08
N HIS A 76 -3.67 4.63 -15.65
CA HIS A 76 -2.85 3.44 -15.47
C HIS A 76 -2.29 2.90 -16.79
N CYS A 77 -3.05 2.94 -17.89
CA CYS A 77 -2.54 2.60 -19.21
C CYS A 77 -1.41 3.54 -19.64
N GLU A 78 -1.60 4.85 -19.48
CA GLU A 78 -0.56 5.86 -19.77
C GLU A 78 0.67 5.66 -18.87
N PHE A 79 0.47 5.36 -17.59
CA PHE A 79 1.56 5.10 -16.65
C PHE A 79 2.36 3.85 -17.04
N ALA A 80 1.67 2.74 -17.36
CA ALA A 80 2.32 1.51 -17.80
C ALA A 80 3.08 1.71 -19.13
N ASP A 81 2.50 2.44 -20.08
CA ASP A 81 3.15 2.77 -21.35
C ASP A 81 4.40 3.63 -21.15
N PHE A 82 4.33 4.65 -20.28
CA PHE A 82 5.48 5.49 -19.94
C PHE A 82 6.67 4.69 -19.39
N LEU A 83 6.38 3.65 -18.59
CA LEU A 83 7.39 2.83 -17.92
C LEU A 83 7.97 1.71 -18.80
N LYS A 84 7.37 1.39 -19.96
CA LYS A 84 7.78 0.24 -20.79
C LYS A 84 9.25 0.27 -21.23
N ASP A 85 9.78 1.48 -21.44
CA ASP A 85 11.15 1.72 -21.90
C ASP A 85 12.09 2.16 -20.75
N LYS A 86 11.64 2.10 -19.50
CA LYS A 86 12.39 2.49 -18.30
C LYS A 86 13.01 1.26 -17.63
N PRO A 87 13.97 1.43 -16.70
CA PRO A 87 14.48 0.32 -15.93
C PRO A 87 13.36 -0.49 -15.26
N SER A 88 13.40 -1.81 -15.42
CA SER A 88 12.30 -2.72 -15.05
C SER A 88 11.88 -2.61 -13.58
N LYS A 89 12.76 -2.15 -12.69
CA LYS A 89 12.42 -1.88 -11.28
C LYS A 89 11.16 -1.04 -11.13
N TYR A 90 10.93 -0.06 -12.02
CA TYR A 90 9.79 0.85 -11.92
C TYR A 90 8.46 0.20 -12.27
N LEU A 91 8.45 -0.99 -12.89
CA LEU A 91 7.21 -1.71 -13.26
C LEU A 91 6.35 -2.10 -12.05
N PHE A 92 6.94 -2.12 -10.85
CA PHE A 92 6.21 -2.33 -9.61
C PHE A 92 5.38 -1.11 -9.15
N TRP A 93 5.73 0.09 -9.61
CA TRP A 93 5.08 1.33 -9.16
C TRP A 93 3.55 1.39 -9.42
N PRO A 94 3.03 1.06 -10.62
CA PRO A 94 1.58 1.05 -10.85
C PRO A 94 0.83 -0.05 -10.09
N VAL A 95 1.53 -1.03 -9.52
CA VAL A 95 0.93 -2.20 -8.85
C VAL A 95 1.24 -2.24 -7.36
N SER A 96 1.58 -1.10 -6.75
CA SER A 96 1.99 -1.00 -5.36
C SER A 96 0.88 -0.57 -4.38
N ASP A 97 -0.36 -0.37 -4.84
CA ASP A 97 -1.45 0.13 -3.99
C ASP A 97 -2.75 -0.70 -4.12
N ALA A 98 -3.27 -1.15 -2.99
CA ALA A 98 -4.47 -1.98 -2.92
C ALA A 98 -5.74 -1.22 -3.31
N THR A 99 -5.84 0.07 -2.97
CA THR A 99 -7.03 0.91 -3.25
C THR A 99 -7.16 1.16 -4.75
N GLN A 100 -6.04 1.40 -5.42
CA GLN A 100 -5.97 1.51 -6.88
C GLN A 100 -6.41 0.19 -7.54
N ARG A 101 -5.85 -0.95 -7.10
CA ARG A 101 -6.29 -2.27 -7.57
C ARG A 101 -7.80 -2.49 -7.38
N PHE A 102 -8.31 -2.29 -6.17
CA PHE A 102 -9.73 -2.51 -5.86
C PHE A 102 -10.64 -1.64 -6.73
N THR A 103 -10.27 -0.39 -6.97
CA THR A 103 -11.05 0.50 -7.85
C THR A 103 -11.03 0.01 -9.31
N LEU A 104 -9.92 -0.50 -9.81
CA LEU A 104 -9.84 -1.11 -11.15
C LEU A 104 -10.70 -2.38 -11.24
N GLU A 105 -10.62 -3.26 -10.24
CA GLU A 105 -11.44 -4.48 -10.19
C GLU A 105 -12.94 -4.16 -10.16
N LEU A 106 -13.37 -3.15 -9.40
CA LEU A 106 -14.75 -2.67 -9.39
C LEU A 106 -15.22 -2.15 -10.77
N GLY A 107 -14.31 -1.61 -11.58
CA GLY A 107 -14.58 -1.16 -12.93
C GLY A 107 -14.54 -2.23 -14.01
N GLY A 108 -14.24 -3.49 -13.66
CA GLY A 108 -14.03 -4.56 -14.64
C GLY A 108 -12.65 -4.55 -15.31
N PHE A 109 -11.69 -3.80 -14.77
CA PHE A 109 -10.31 -3.70 -15.28
C PHE A 109 -9.32 -4.54 -14.47
N ALA A 110 -9.78 -5.62 -13.84
CA ALA A 110 -8.97 -6.49 -12.99
C ALA A 110 -7.77 -7.05 -13.75
N ASP A 111 -8.00 -7.63 -14.92
CA ASP A 111 -6.97 -8.34 -15.70
C ASP A 111 -5.80 -7.44 -16.05
N PHE A 112 -6.05 -6.17 -16.36
CA PHE A 112 -4.99 -5.19 -16.63
C PHE A 112 -4.03 -5.04 -15.44
N TRP A 113 -4.56 -4.89 -14.22
CA TRP A 113 -3.72 -4.73 -13.03
C TRP A 113 -2.90 -6.01 -12.75
N TRP A 114 -3.56 -7.16 -12.86
CA TRP A 114 -2.92 -8.46 -12.64
C TRP A 114 -1.87 -8.79 -13.72
N ASP A 115 -2.07 -8.37 -14.97
CA ASP A 115 -1.10 -8.46 -16.05
C ASP A 115 0.12 -7.56 -15.79
N CYS A 116 -0.09 -6.33 -15.34
CA CYS A 116 0.99 -5.44 -14.91
C CYS A 116 1.80 -6.07 -13.77
N TYR A 117 1.13 -6.67 -12.77
CA TYR A 117 1.77 -7.33 -11.64
C TYR A 117 2.61 -8.54 -12.07
N LYS A 118 2.04 -9.43 -12.90
CA LYS A 118 2.77 -10.58 -13.48
C LYS A 118 3.98 -10.13 -14.29
N ASN A 119 3.83 -9.08 -15.10
CA ASN A 119 4.91 -8.53 -15.90
C ASN A 119 6.03 -7.98 -14.99
N ALA A 120 5.70 -7.18 -13.97
CA ALA A 120 6.66 -6.63 -13.03
C ALA A 120 7.47 -7.72 -12.31
N LEU A 121 6.81 -8.80 -11.87
CA LEU A 121 7.51 -9.96 -11.28
C LEU A 121 8.46 -10.62 -12.28
N SER A 122 7.98 -10.93 -13.48
CA SER A 122 8.77 -11.65 -14.49
C SER A 122 10.03 -10.90 -14.94
N LYS A 123 9.97 -9.56 -14.94
CA LYS A 123 11.08 -8.70 -15.40
C LYS A 123 12.10 -8.36 -14.31
N ASN A 124 11.83 -8.73 -13.06
CA ASN A 124 12.67 -8.35 -11.92
C ASN A 124 13.08 -9.55 -11.04
N VAL A 125 13.05 -10.77 -11.59
CA VAL A 125 13.52 -11.97 -10.90
C VAL A 125 14.98 -11.79 -10.44
N GLY A 126 15.24 -11.96 -9.15
CA GLY A 126 16.58 -11.86 -8.56
C GLY A 126 17.12 -10.42 -8.47
N MET A 127 16.32 -9.40 -8.75
CA MET A 127 16.77 -8.01 -8.66
C MET A 127 16.91 -7.56 -7.19
N SER A 128 18.08 -7.05 -6.83
CA SER A 128 18.34 -6.45 -5.52
C SER A 128 17.94 -4.96 -5.46
N GLY A 129 17.71 -4.43 -4.26
CA GLY A 129 17.48 -2.99 -4.05
C GLY A 129 16.06 -2.52 -4.31
N ILE A 130 15.12 -3.44 -4.53
CA ILE A 130 13.70 -3.18 -4.79
C ILE A 130 12.77 -3.90 -3.80
N GLY A 131 13.31 -4.39 -2.69
CA GLY A 131 12.57 -5.24 -1.75
C GLY A 131 11.35 -4.54 -1.14
N ALA A 132 11.45 -3.25 -0.84
CA ALA A 132 10.36 -2.49 -0.24
C ALA A 132 9.17 -2.29 -1.21
N ILE A 133 9.42 -1.87 -2.45
CA ILE A 133 8.33 -1.75 -3.44
C ILE A 133 7.75 -3.13 -3.81
N THR A 134 8.59 -4.16 -3.92
CA THR A 134 8.14 -5.53 -4.21
C THR A 134 7.21 -6.03 -3.12
N PHE A 135 7.55 -5.79 -1.85
CA PHE A 135 6.68 -6.06 -0.71
C PHE A 135 5.34 -5.31 -0.82
N GLU A 136 5.34 -4.01 -1.14
CA GLU A 136 4.08 -3.25 -1.27
C GLU A 136 3.20 -3.80 -2.40
N CYS A 137 3.80 -4.30 -3.48
CA CYS A 137 3.06 -4.94 -4.57
C CYS A 137 2.42 -6.26 -4.14
N HIS A 138 3.15 -7.09 -3.39
CA HIS A 138 2.57 -8.31 -2.82
C HIS A 138 1.47 -8.01 -1.80
N ASN A 139 1.67 -7.01 -0.94
CA ASN A 139 0.68 -6.52 0.00
C ASN A 139 -0.59 -6.03 -0.73
N ALA A 140 -0.42 -5.28 -1.83
CA ALA A 140 -1.53 -4.83 -2.66
C ALA A 140 -2.26 -5.99 -3.32
N ALA A 141 -1.53 -6.95 -3.91
CA ALA A 141 -2.07 -8.11 -4.60
C ALA A 141 -2.87 -9.03 -3.66
N LEU A 142 -2.36 -9.30 -2.46
CA LEU A 142 -2.97 -10.24 -1.51
C LEU A 142 -4.01 -9.59 -0.59
N SER A 143 -4.14 -8.27 -0.58
CA SER A 143 -5.20 -7.59 0.17
C SER A 143 -6.60 -8.03 -0.29
N VAL A 144 -7.57 -8.02 0.61
CA VAL A 144 -8.97 -8.27 0.24
C VAL A 144 -9.89 -7.27 0.92
N THR A 145 -11.05 -7.04 0.32
CA THR A 145 -12.11 -6.19 0.88
C THR A 145 -13.48 -6.77 0.53
N PRO A 146 -14.49 -6.71 1.42
CA PRO A 146 -15.82 -7.23 1.12
C PRO A 146 -16.49 -6.59 -0.11
N ALA A 147 -16.05 -5.38 -0.49
CA ALA A 147 -16.58 -4.66 -1.63
C ALA A 147 -16.15 -5.25 -2.99
N VAL A 148 -15.09 -6.06 -3.04
CA VAL A 148 -14.48 -6.55 -4.27
C VAL A 148 -14.29 -8.05 -4.21
N LYS A 149 -14.81 -8.77 -5.20
CA LYS A 149 -14.64 -10.23 -5.31
C LYS A 149 -13.45 -10.55 -6.23
N THR A 150 -12.24 -10.45 -5.69
CA THR A 150 -11.03 -10.87 -6.41
C THR A 150 -11.07 -12.39 -6.66
N PRO A 151 -10.89 -12.86 -7.91
CA PRO A 151 -10.83 -14.28 -8.22
C PRO A 151 -9.79 -15.04 -7.39
N VAL A 152 -10.16 -16.23 -6.89
CA VAL A 152 -9.28 -17.08 -6.06
C VAL A 152 -7.95 -17.38 -6.76
N GLY A 153 -7.95 -17.61 -8.07
CA GLY A 153 -6.71 -17.87 -8.82
C GLY A 153 -5.69 -16.73 -8.75
N TYR A 154 -6.16 -15.48 -8.70
CA TYR A 154 -5.28 -14.32 -8.51
C TYR A 154 -4.75 -14.21 -7.08
N LEU A 155 -5.58 -14.53 -6.08
CA LEU A 155 -5.15 -14.56 -4.69
C LEU A 155 -4.12 -15.67 -4.42
N GLU A 156 -4.30 -16.86 -5.00
CA GLU A 156 -3.32 -17.95 -4.91
C GLU A 156 -2.00 -17.58 -5.61
N LEU A 157 -2.06 -16.93 -6.78
CA LEU A 157 -0.88 -16.38 -7.44
C LEU A 157 -0.15 -15.37 -6.53
N ALA A 158 -0.88 -14.43 -5.91
CA ALA A 158 -0.31 -13.45 -5.01
C ALA A 158 0.33 -14.10 -3.77
N LYS A 159 -0.36 -15.05 -3.15
CA LYS A 159 0.11 -15.83 -2.00
C LYS A 159 1.43 -16.54 -2.31
N ASN A 160 1.49 -17.27 -3.42
CA ASN A 160 2.69 -18.03 -3.79
C ASN A 160 3.89 -17.10 -4.08
N ASN A 161 3.67 -16.01 -4.79
CA ASN A 161 4.76 -15.05 -5.05
C ASN A 161 5.22 -14.34 -3.77
N PHE A 162 4.30 -13.97 -2.88
CA PHE A 162 4.68 -13.36 -1.61
C PHE A 162 5.43 -14.35 -0.70
N ARG A 163 5.04 -15.64 -0.70
CA ARG A 163 5.80 -16.69 0.00
C ARG A 163 7.24 -16.79 -0.52
N SER A 164 7.44 -16.84 -1.84
CA SER A 164 8.78 -16.84 -2.43
C SER A 164 9.57 -15.58 -2.10
N PHE A 165 8.91 -14.42 -2.02
CA PHE A 165 9.54 -13.19 -1.54
C PHE A 165 10.01 -13.32 -0.08
N LEU A 166 9.22 -13.94 0.81
CA LEU A 166 9.63 -14.18 2.20
C LEU A 166 10.86 -15.08 2.27
N GLU A 167 10.85 -16.20 1.55
CA GLU A 167 11.98 -17.15 1.50
C GLU A 167 13.28 -16.45 1.03
N ALA A 168 13.19 -15.62 0.00
CA ALA A 168 14.33 -14.86 -0.51
C ALA A 168 14.82 -13.75 0.44
N ASN A 169 14.01 -13.36 1.43
CA ASN A 169 14.30 -12.27 2.37
C ASN A 169 14.38 -12.74 3.83
N GLU A 170 14.58 -14.04 4.09
CA GLU A 170 14.63 -14.61 5.45
C GLU A 170 15.72 -13.95 6.33
N SER A 171 16.85 -13.60 5.73
CA SER A 171 17.96 -12.91 6.42
C SER A 171 17.75 -11.40 6.58
N SER A 172 16.62 -10.85 6.13
CA SER A 172 16.35 -9.41 6.24
C SER A 172 16.04 -9.03 7.68
N ASP A 173 16.60 -7.91 8.16
CA ASP A 173 16.20 -7.31 9.43
C ASP A 173 14.69 -6.99 9.48
N ASN A 174 14.04 -6.87 8.32
CA ASN A 174 12.60 -6.58 8.19
C ASN A 174 11.74 -7.85 8.06
N TYR A 175 12.33 -9.05 8.11
CA TYR A 175 11.62 -10.30 7.83
C TYR A 175 10.37 -10.49 8.69
N ILE A 176 10.45 -10.27 10.01
CA ILE A 176 9.30 -10.40 10.92
C ILE A 176 8.13 -9.49 10.53
N PHE A 177 8.40 -8.31 9.98
CA PHE A 177 7.38 -7.40 9.49
C PHE A 177 6.72 -7.94 8.21
N TYR A 178 7.51 -8.42 7.25
CA TYR A 178 6.99 -9.02 6.02
C TYR A 178 6.16 -10.27 6.32
N GLU A 179 6.67 -11.14 7.18
CA GLU A 179 6.04 -12.37 7.63
C GLU A 179 4.68 -12.09 8.29
N THR A 180 4.64 -11.12 9.22
CA THR A 180 3.40 -10.76 9.91
C THR A 180 2.32 -10.27 8.94
N LEU A 181 2.68 -9.40 7.98
CA LEU A 181 1.70 -8.95 6.98
C LEU A 181 1.23 -10.10 6.10
N TYR A 182 2.13 -10.94 5.60
CA TYR A 182 1.78 -12.06 4.74
C TYR A 182 0.74 -12.98 5.40
N TYR A 183 0.99 -13.40 6.65
CA TYR A 183 0.05 -14.30 7.35
C TYR A 183 -1.25 -13.60 7.75
N ALA A 184 -1.22 -12.33 8.12
CA ALA A 184 -2.45 -11.56 8.36
C ALA A 184 -3.30 -11.41 7.08
N LEU A 185 -2.66 -11.22 5.93
CA LEU A 185 -3.34 -11.16 4.64
C LEU A 185 -3.90 -12.53 4.23
N CYS A 186 -3.16 -13.62 4.46
CA CYS A 186 -3.65 -14.98 4.22
C CYS A 186 -4.86 -15.30 5.09
N LEU A 187 -4.79 -15.00 6.40
CA LEU A 187 -5.89 -15.20 7.34
C LEU A 187 -7.15 -14.50 6.83
N LYS A 188 -7.01 -13.24 6.40
CA LYS A 188 -8.14 -12.46 5.88
C LYS A 188 -8.66 -12.98 4.53
N ALA A 189 -7.79 -13.37 3.61
CA ALA A 189 -8.16 -13.77 2.25
C ALA A 189 -8.73 -15.19 2.18
N PHE A 190 -8.26 -16.11 3.03
CA PHE A 190 -8.58 -17.53 2.97
C PHE A 190 -9.23 -18.09 4.24
N GLY A 191 -9.45 -17.24 5.25
CA GLY A 191 -9.98 -17.65 6.56
C GLY A 191 -9.00 -18.49 7.39
N SER A 192 -7.74 -18.63 6.95
CA SER A 192 -6.72 -19.42 7.63
C SER A 192 -5.31 -18.94 7.30
N ALA A 193 -4.38 -19.19 8.22
CA ALA A 193 -2.95 -18.91 8.06
C ALA A 193 -2.13 -20.06 8.66
N GLU A 194 -0.95 -20.31 8.09
CA GLU A 194 -0.07 -21.42 8.53
C GLU A 194 0.72 -21.07 9.81
N ARG A 195 0.75 -19.78 10.19
CA ARG A 195 1.34 -19.30 11.44
C ARG A 195 0.34 -18.47 12.22
N ASP A 196 0.51 -18.47 13.53
CA ASP A 196 -0.32 -17.69 14.43
C ASP A 196 -0.06 -16.18 14.25
N VAL A 197 -1.09 -15.49 13.76
CA VAL A 197 -1.06 -14.04 13.50
C VAL A 197 -0.98 -13.24 14.80
N PHE A 198 -1.53 -13.76 15.91
CA PHE A 198 -1.42 -13.12 17.22
C PHE A 198 0.04 -13.09 17.69
N ASP A 199 0.69 -14.26 17.71
CA ASP A 199 2.09 -14.40 18.13
C ASP A 199 3.04 -13.57 17.26
N LEU A 200 2.81 -13.55 15.94
CA LEU A 200 3.59 -12.71 15.03
C LEU A 200 3.42 -11.22 15.34
N GLY A 201 2.20 -10.77 15.65
CA GLY A 201 1.93 -9.40 16.10
C GLY A 201 2.66 -9.04 17.39
N MET A 202 2.66 -9.93 18.38
CA MET A 202 3.36 -9.75 19.66
C MET A 202 4.87 -9.59 19.48
N ARG A 203 5.47 -10.36 18.56
CA ARG A 203 6.93 -10.29 18.27
C ARG A 203 7.40 -8.93 17.75
N LEU A 204 6.49 -8.08 17.28
CA LEU A 204 6.81 -6.72 16.81
C LEU A 204 6.80 -5.66 17.91
N PHE A 205 6.38 -5.99 19.14
CA PHE A 205 6.29 -5.02 20.23
C PHE A 205 7.59 -4.28 20.53
N PRO A 206 8.78 -4.93 20.54
CA PRO A 206 10.04 -4.22 20.77
C PRO A 206 10.26 -3.05 19.79
N TRP A 207 9.76 -3.14 18.57
CA TRP A 207 9.91 -2.11 17.54
C TRP A 207 9.02 -0.88 17.79
N LEU A 208 7.98 -0.99 18.63
CA LEU A 208 7.17 0.17 19.06
C LEU A 208 7.95 1.15 19.94
N LYS A 209 9.12 0.73 20.47
CA LYS A 209 10.04 1.58 21.24
C LYS A 209 11.16 2.17 20.37
N SER A 210 11.23 1.81 19.08
CA SER A 210 12.23 2.37 18.18
C SER A 210 11.96 3.84 17.88
N GLU A 211 13.02 4.58 17.55
CA GLU A 211 12.91 5.98 17.14
C GLU A 211 12.03 6.12 15.90
N LYS A 212 11.24 7.20 15.90
CA LYS A 212 10.48 7.62 14.72
C LYS A 212 11.42 8.40 13.82
N SER A 213 11.77 7.86 12.67
CA SER A 213 12.44 8.64 11.64
C SER A 213 11.39 9.48 10.90
N GLN A 214 11.67 10.76 10.70
CA GLN A 214 10.86 11.59 9.82
C GLN A 214 11.09 11.14 8.37
N ASN A 215 10.00 10.89 7.64
CA ASN A 215 10.06 10.63 6.21
C ASN A 215 9.70 11.93 5.47
N ASP A 216 10.71 12.56 4.86
CA ASP A 216 10.54 13.83 4.16
C ASP A 216 10.02 13.68 2.73
N PHE A 217 9.92 12.44 2.23
CA PHE A 217 9.42 12.14 0.88
C PHE A 217 7.91 12.32 0.78
N LEU A 218 7.45 12.75 -0.39
CA LEU A 218 6.03 12.85 -0.68
C LEU A 218 5.41 11.47 -0.84
N ILE A 219 4.12 11.36 -0.50
CA ILE A 219 3.36 10.14 -0.77
C ILE A 219 3.37 9.81 -2.26
N GLY A 220 3.64 8.56 -2.60
CA GLY A 220 3.75 8.10 -3.97
C GLY A 220 5.11 8.29 -4.63
N GLU A 221 6.08 8.97 -4.01
CA GLU A 221 7.45 9.05 -4.56
C GLU A 221 8.15 7.70 -4.54
N TRP A 222 8.99 7.44 -5.55
CA TRP A 222 9.78 6.20 -5.61
C TRP A 222 10.60 5.97 -4.34
N LYS A 223 11.25 7.02 -3.83
CA LYS A 223 12.06 6.95 -2.60
C LYS A 223 11.20 6.70 -1.35
N MET A 224 9.95 7.16 -1.34
CA MET A 224 9.01 6.85 -0.27
C MET A 224 8.61 5.37 -0.31
N LEU A 225 8.21 4.90 -1.50
CA LEU A 225 7.67 3.55 -1.69
C LEU A 225 8.74 2.46 -1.61
N ASN A 226 9.94 2.73 -2.12
CA ASN A 226 11.07 1.79 -2.13
C ASN A 226 12.14 2.09 -1.05
N GLY A 227 11.90 3.09 -0.21
CA GLY A 227 12.81 3.48 0.87
C GLY A 227 12.66 2.63 2.13
N GLN A 228 13.60 2.79 3.05
CA GLN A 228 13.54 2.17 4.36
C GLN A 228 12.53 2.89 5.25
N LYS A 229 11.58 2.14 5.81
CA LYS A 229 10.64 2.65 6.81
C LYS A 229 11.22 2.44 8.21
N SER A 230 10.83 3.32 9.14
CA SER A 230 11.19 3.17 10.55
C SER A 230 10.64 1.85 11.11
N LYS A 231 11.36 1.24 12.05
CA LYS A 231 10.89 0.04 12.75
C LYS A 231 9.56 0.30 13.48
N TYR A 232 9.41 1.49 14.06
CA TYR A 232 8.16 1.93 14.67
C TYR A 232 6.99 1.89 13.68
N ASP A 233 7.15 2.48 12.48
CA ASP A 233 6.08 2.52 11.49
C ASP A 233 5.75 1.14 10.92
N MET A 234 6.77 0.32 10.69
CA MET A 234 6.59 -1.08 10.31
C MET A 234 5.77 -1.84 11.35
N ALA A 235 6.15 -1.76 12.63
CA ALA A 235 5.43 -2.41 13.72
C ALA A 235 4.00 -1.91 13.84
N ARG A 236 3.79 -0.59 13.80
CA ARG A 236 2.46 0.03 13.82
C ARG A 236 1.58 -0.50 12.69
N VAL A 237 2.10 -0.59 11.47
CA VAL A 237 1.33 -1.09 10.32
C VAL A 237 1.01 -2.58 10.46
N ALA A 238 2.01 -3.41 10.79
CA ALA A 238 1.85 -4.85 10.90
C ALA A 238 0.94 -5.28 12.05
N ILE A 239 1.09 -4.69 13.24
CA ILE A 239 0.23 -4.99 14.40
C ILE A 239 -1.22 -4.60 14.10
N ASN A 240 -1.45 -3.39 13.54
CA ASN A 240 -2.81 -2.99 13.14
C ASN A 240 -3.39 -3.93 12.07
N ARG A 241 -2.57 -4.47 11.17
CA ARG A 241 -3.01 -5.43 10.15
C ARG A 241 -3.38 -6.78 10.78
N ALA A 242 -2.56 -7.29 11.69
CA ALA A 242 -2.81 -8.52 12.44
C ALA A 242 -4.13 -8.43 13.23
N ILE A 243 -4.33 -7.34 13.97
CA ILE A 243 -5.58 -7.08 14.71
C ILE A 243 -6.78 -7.07 13.76
N ASN A 244 -6.71 -6.35 12.63
CA ASN A 244 -7.81 -6.32 11.68
C ASN A 244 -8.10 -7.70 11.08
N ALA A 245 -7.08 -8.50 10.77
CA ALA A 245 -7.28 -9.85 10.27
C ALA A 245 -8.00 -10.73 11.30
N LEU A 246 -7.60 -10.67 12.58
CA LEU A 246 -8.27 -11.37 13.67
C LEU A 246 -9.73 -10.94 13.84
N ILE A 247 -10.03 -9.63 13.76
CA ILE A 247 -11.42 -9.13 13.80
C ILE A 247 -12.21 -9.66 12.59
N ASP A 248 -11.62 -9.60 11.39
CA ASP A 248 -12.27 -10.00 10.14
C ASP A 248 -12.60 -11.50 10.11
N THR A 249 -11.90 -12.33 10.90
CA THR A 249 -12.14 -13.78 11.02
C THR A 249 -12.78 -14.20 12.34
N GLU A 250 -13.51 -13.29 13.00
CA GLU A 250 -14.28 -13.55 14.23
C GLU A 250 -13.45 -13.94 15.47
N SER A 251 -12.13 -13.76 15.43
CA SER A 251 -11.21 -13.95 16.57
C SER A 251 -11.15 -12.71 17.45
N GLY A 252 -12.31 -12.28 17.97
CA GLY A 252 -12.47 -11.00 18.68
C GLY A 252 -11.68 -10.88 19.99
N GLU A 253 -11.56 -11.96 20.77
CA GLU A 253 -10.78 -11.97 22.02
C GLU A 253 -9.27 -11.81 21.76
N PRO A 254 -8.63 -12.63 20.91
CA PRO A 254 -7.23 -12.41 20.51
C PRO A 254 -6.98 -11.00 19.94
N ALA A 255 -7.92 -10.46 19.16
CA ALA A 255 -7.79 -9.11 18.63
C ALA A 255 -7.79 -8.03 19.73
N ARG A 256 -8.66 -8.17 20.75
CA ARG A 256 -8.73 -7.30 21.92
C ARG A 256 -7.43 -7.33 22.72
N GLU A 257 -6.95 -8.52 23.01
CA GLU A 257 -5.74 -8.75 23.78
C GLU A 257 -4.53 -8.13 23.06
N LEU A 258 -4.31 -8.47 21.78
CA LEU A 258 -3.21 -7.94 20.99
C LEU A 258 -3.24 -6.41 20.93
N TYR A 259 -4.41 -5.80 20.71
CA TYR A 259 -4.53 -4.34 20.71
C TYR A 259 -4.24 -3.74 22.09
N GLY A 260 -4.81 -4.31 23.15
CA GLY A 260 -4.62 -3.84 24.53
C GLY A 260 -3.15 -3.84 24.94
N GLU A 261 -2.46 -4.95 24.70
CA GLU A 261 -1.04 -5.07 25.03
C GLU A 261 -0.16 -4.18 24.15
N ALA A 262 -0.41 -4.11 22.85
CA ALA A 262 0.33 -3.23 21.95
C ALA A 262 0.19 -1.76 22.37
N ARG A 263 -1.00 -1.36 22.82
CA ARG A 263 -1.26 -0.01 23.36
C ARG A 263 -0.48 0.26 24.64
N ALA A 264 -0.39 -0.72 25.54
CA ALA A 264 0.46 -0.63 26.73
C ALA A 264 1.96 -0.54 26.36
N TYR A 265 2.36 -1.11 25.22
CA TYR A 265 3.74 -1.11 24.72
C TYR A 265 4.13 0.12 23.88
N GLY A 266 3.18 1.04 23.61
CA GLY A 266 3.45 2.30 22.90
C GLY A 266 2.78 2.46 21.53
N LEU A 267 1.90 1.54 21.11
CA LEU A 267 1.11 1.70 19.89
C LEU A 267 0.19 2.92 20.01
N SER A 268 0.14 3.78 18.98
CA SER A 268 -0.80 4.91 18.92
C SER A 268 -2.27 4.45 18.79
N LYS A 269 -3.22 5.28 19.24
CA LYS A 269 -4.66 4.97 19.12
C LYS A 269 -5.05 4.79 17.66
N ASN A 270 -5.99 3.90 17.42
CA ASN A 270 -6.57 3.69 16.10
C ASN A 270 -8.10 3.63 16.23
N ALA A 271 -8.77 4.75 15.95
CA ALA A 271 -10.21 4.90 16.10
C ALA A 271 -11.01 3.86 15.27
N TYR A 272 -10.48 3.44 14.12
CA TYR A 272 -11.12 2.41 13.30
C TYR A 272 -11.10 1.05 14.01
N ILE A 273 -9.96 0.63 14.55
CA ILE A 273 -9.85 -0.62 15.31
C ILE A 273 -10.66 -0.54 16.60
N GLU A 274 -10.57 0.57 17.35
CA GLU A 274 -11.32 0.77 18.59
C GLU A 274 -12.82 0.61 18.38
N LYS A 275 -13.36 1.18 17.29
CA LYS A 275 -14.77 1.02 16.93
C LYS A 275 -15.17 -0.43 16.68
N ARG A 276 -14.28 -1.22 16.07
CA ARG A 276 -14.56 -2.60 15.64
C ARG A 276 -14.35 -3.65 16.73
N ILE A 277 -13.49 -3.34 17.70
CA ILE A 277 -13.24 -4.21 18.85
C ILE A 277 -14.36 -4.12 19.88
N LEU A 278 -15.01 -2.96 19.97
CA LEU A 278 -16.10 -2.64 20.89
C LEU A 278 -17.50 -3.00 20.36
N SER A 279 -17.62 -3.31 19.06
CA SER A 279 -18.85 -3.76 18.40
C SER A 279 -18.97 -5.27 18.45
#